data_AF-A0A1I8CHY0-F1
#
_entry.id   AF-A0A1I8CHY0-F1
#
_cell.length_a   1.000
_cell.length_b   1.000
_cell.length_c   1.000
_cell.angle_alpha   90.00
_cell.angle_beta   90.00
_cell.angle_gamma   90.00
#
_symmetry.space_group_name_H-M   'P 1'
#
loop_
_entity.id
_entity.type
_entity.pdbx_description
1 polymer ?
#
loop_
_entity_poly.entity_id
_entity_poly.type
_entity_poly.pdbx_seq_one_letter_code
_entity_poly.pdbx_strand_id
1 'polypeptide(L)'
;MKLSMQSAFSILAFGTVVSIAAGLNCFQSQGNSSFPAAQFGPSTACTSNPVSACLKTVDSLSKIATRSCSMINCTENGLTINPGKCIVSGTTESCCCYGDSCNEGSANAINKFLMAVVILAVPFYFTI
;
A
#
# COMPACT_ATOMS: atom_id res chain seq x y z
N MET A 1 -64.03 1.90 21.55
CA MET A 1 -62.88 0.98 21.57
C MET A 1 -62.87 0.12 20.32
N LYS A 2 -61.96 0.37 19.37
CA LYS A 2 -61.04 -0.64 18.81
C LYS A 2 -60.11 0.03 17.81
N LEU A 3 -58.82 -0.10 18.12
CA LEU A 3 -57.69 0.53 17.45
C LEU A 3 -57.47 -0.05 16.05
N SER A 4 -57.02 0.82 15.15
CA SER A 4 -56.41 0.54 13.86
C SER A 4 -55.28 -0.49 13.97
N MET A 5 -55.39 -1.60 13.24
CA MET A 5 -54.34 -2.62 13.12
C MET A 5 -53.40 -2.23 11.97
N GLN A 6 -52.34 -1.49 12.30
CA GLN A 6 -51.24 -1.20 11.39
C GLN A 6 -50.50 -2.52 11.09
N SER A 7 -50.55 -2.94 9.83
CA SER A 7 -49.80 -4.07 9.27
C SER A 7 -48.30 -3.79 9.39
N ALA A 8 -47.63 -4.48 10.30
CA ALA A 8 -46.20 -4.42 10.50
C ALA A 8 -45.47 -5.08 9.30
N PHE A 9 -44.88 -4.27 8.42
CA PHE A 9 -43.88 -4.72 7.46
C PHE A 9 -42.53 -4.84 8.18
N SER A 10 -42.26 -6.01 8.77
CA SER A 10 -40.91 -6.35 9.24
C SER A 10 -40.03 -6.74 8.06
N ILE A 11 -39.35 -5.76 7.46
CA ILE A 11 -38.25 -6.04 6.52
C ILE A 11 -37.02 -6.34 7.37
N LEU A 12 -36.74 -7.64 7.58
CA LEU A 12 -35.44 -8.11 8.04
C LEU A 12 -34.42 -7.82 6.92
N ALA A 13 -33.76 -6.67 6.99
CA ALA A 13 -32.57 -6.40 6.19
C ALA A 13 -31.43 -7.26 6.75
N PHE A 14 -31.24 -8.46 6.19
CA PHE A 14 -29.99 -9.19 6.34
C PHE A 14 -28.89 -8.37 5.69
N GLY A 15 -28.19 -7.58 6.50
CA GLY A 15 -26.98 -6.89 6.09
C GLY A 15 -25.94 -7.93 5.69
N THR A 16 -25.82 -8.18 4.38
CA THR A 16 -24.66 -8.85 3.83
C THR A 16 -23.48 -7.92 4.07
N VAL A 17 -22.69 -8.21 5.10
CA VAL A 17 -21.33 -7.71 5.23
C VAL A 17 -20.58 -8.25 4.02
N VAL A 18 -20.58 -7.49 2.93
CA VAL A 18 -19.65 -7.70 1.83
C VAL A 18 -18.29 -7.40 2.44
N SER A 19 -17.57 -8.45 2.81
CA SER A 19 -16.13 -8.36 3.09
C SER A 19 -15.48 -7.93 1.78
N ILE A 20 -15.38 -6.60 1.58
CA ILE A 20 -14.43 -6.02 0.65
C ILE A 20 -13.06 -6.45 1.18
N ALA A 21 -12.53 -7.53 0.61
CA ALA A 21 -11.13 -7.86 0.75
C ALA A 21 -10.37 -6.63 0.27
N ALA A 22 -9.86 -5.83 1.21
CA ALA A 22 -9.02 -4.68 0.91
C ALA A 22 -7.77 -5.23 0.24
N GLY A 23 -7.77 -5.27 -1.10
CA GLY A 23 -6.63 -5.67 -1.88
C GLY A 23 -5.52 -4.64 -1.70
N LEU A 24 -4.30 -5.11 -1.52
CA LEU A 24 -3.11 -4.27 -1.47
C LEU A 24 -3.00 -3.46 -2.78
N ASN A 25 -2.72 -2.17 -2.70
CA ASN A 25 -2.43 -1.34 -3.86
C ASN A 25 -0.93 -1.08 -3.96
N CYS A 26 -0.34 -1.27 -5.12
CA CYS A 26 1.07 -0.99 -5.37
C CYS A 26 1.23 -0.16 -6.65
N PHE A 27 2.35 0.55 -6.77
CA PHE A 27 2.76 1.05 -8.08
C PHE A 27 3.23 -0.11 -8.95
N GLN A 28 2.78 -0.14 -10.20
CA GLN A 28 3.08 -1.18 -11.19
C GLN A 28 3.76 -0.60 -12.44
N SER A 29 4.55 0.47 -12.26
CA SER A 29 5.16 1.24 -13.34
C SER A 29 6.67 1.00 -13.47
N GLN A 30 7.18 1.30 -14.66
CA GLN A 30 8.61 1.42 -14.92
C GLN A 30 8.93 2.88 -15.27
N GLY A 31 10.00 3.42 -14.69
CA GLY A 31 10.39 4.79 -14.94
C GLY A 31 11.75 5.15 -14.35
N ASN A 32 12.18 6.38 -14.55
CA ASN A 32 13.45 6.85 -14.01
C ASN A 32 13.44 6.81 -12.46
N SER A 33 14.47 6.21 -11.86
CA SER A 33 14.56 5.92 -10.43
C SER A 33 14.76 7.15 -9.55
N SER A 34 15.15 8.29 -10.15
CA SER A 34 15.26 9.59 -9.48
C SER A 34 13.90 10.20 -9.14
N PHE A 35 12.83 9.73 -9.77
CA PHE A 35 11.49 10.28 -9.63
C PHE A 35 10.55 9.33 -8.86
N PRO A 36 9.61 9.87 -8.07
CA PRO A 36 8.62 9.07 -7.36
C PRO A 36 7.66 8.39 -8.34
N ALA A 37 7.14 7.23 -7.94
CA ALA A 37 6.26 6.42 -8.78
C ALA A 37 4.99 7.15 -9.23
N ALA A 38 4.45 8.02 -8.36
CA ALA A 38 3.25 8.80 -8.60
C ALA A 38 3.32 9.70 -9.84
N GLN A 39 4.53 10.05 -10.31
CA GLN A 39 4.70 10.81 -11.55
C GLN A 39 4.46 9.97 -12.81
N PHE A 40 4.55 8.65 -12.71
CA PHE A 40 4.35 7.72 -13.81
C PHE A 40 2.93 7.12 -13.83
N GLY A 41 2.10 7.45 -12.84
CA GLY A 41 0.72 6.97 -12.71
C GLY A 41 0.34 6.65 -11.26
N PRO A 42 -0.95 6.45 -10.98
CA PRO A 42 -1.43 6.12 -9.64
C PRO A 42 -1.04 4.69 -9.23
N SER A 43 -1.08 4.40 -7.93
CA SER A 43 -1.06 3.01 -7.47
C SER A 43 -2.35 2.32 -7.87
N THR A 44 -2.26 1.01 -8.10
CA THR A 44 -3.36 0.19 -8.60
C THR A 44 -3.52 -1.03 -7.72
N ALA A 45 -4.75 -1.51 -7.62
CA ALA A 45 -5.05 -2.71 -6.87
C ALA A 45 -4.28 -3.90 -7.44
N CYS A 46 -3.64 -4.66 -6.55
CA CYS A 46 -3.01 -5.90 -6.91
C CYS A 46 -4.08 -6.94 -7.21
N THR A 47 -4.21 -7.29 -8.49
CA THR A 47 -5.24 -8.22 -8.98
C THR A 47 -4.91 -9.68 -8.71
N SER A 48 -3.66 -9.99 -8.40
CA SER A 48 -3.20 -11.35 -8.13
C SER A 48 -3.51 -11.75 -6.69
N ASN A 49 -3.92 -13.01 -6.49
CA ASN A 49 -4.15 -13.58 -5.17
C ASN A 49 -3.35 -14.89 -5.06
N PRO A 50 -2.47 -15.09 -4.05
CA PRO A 50 -2.17 -14.18 -2.94
C PRO A 50 -1.15 -13.10 -3.30
N VAL A 51 -1.45 -11.84 -3.00
CA VAL A 51 -0.46 -10.76 -2.98
C VAL A 51 -0.19 -10.37 -1.55
N SER A 52 1.09 -10.30 -1.22
CA SER A 52 1.55 -10.10 0.16
C SER A 52 2.32 -8.80 0.33
N ALA A 53 2.94 -8.27 -0.74
CA ALA A 53 3.84 -7.13 -0.65
C ALA A 53 3.94 -6.33 -1.96
N CYS A 54 4.52 -5.13 -1.89
CA CYS A 54 4.97 -4.38 -3.07
C CYS A 54 6.48 -4.52 -3.27
N LEU A 55 6.89 -4.62 -4.53
CA LEU A 55 8.29 -4.70 -4.94
C LEU A 55 8.70 -3.42 -5.69
N LYS A 56 9.96 -3.06 -5.54
CA LYS A 56 10.66 -2.06 -6.35
C LYS A 56 12.07 -2.55 -6.64
N THR A 57 12.43 -2.64 -7.90
CA THR A 57 13.78 -2.98 -8.35
C THR A 57 14.37 -1.80 -9.11
N VAL A 58 15.57 -1.38 -8.74
CA VAL A 58 16.30 -0.28 -9.37
C VAL A 58 17.56 -0.83 -10.01
N ASP A 59 17.71 -0.63 -11.32
CA ASP A 59 18.98 -0.81 -12.00
C ASP A 59 19.78 0.50 -11.91
N SER A 60 20.94 0.42 -11.27
CA SER A 60 21.83 1.55 -11.04
C SER A 60 22.58 2.00 -12.30
N LEU A 61 22.68 1.17 -13.34
CA LEU A 61 23.29 1.52 -14.62
C LEU A 61 22.33 2.31 -15.49
N SER A 62 21.14 1.76 -15.74
CA SER A 62 20.12 2.41 -16.56
C SER A 62 19.35 3.50 -15.83
N LYS A 63 19.47 3.57 -14.49
CA LYS A 63 18.67 4.44 -13.61
C LYS A 63 17.17 4.21 -13.78
N ILE A 64 16.77 2.97 -14.04
CA ILE A 64 15.37 2.58 -14.19
C ILE A 64 14.90 1.87 -12.92
N ALA A 65 13.77 2.34 -12.38
CA ALA A 65 13.01 1.67 -11.33
C ALA A 65 11.81 0.94 -11.94
N THR A 66 11.72 -0.35 -11.68
CA THR A 66 10.57 -1.21 -12.00
C THR A 66 9.82 -1.53 -10.71
N ARG A 67 8.50 -1.40 -10.72
CA ARG A 67 7.65 -1.58 -9.54
C ARG A 67 6.54 -2.56 -9.85
N SER A 68 6.14 -3.37 -8.86
CA SER A 68 5.10 -4.38 -9.06
C SER A 68 4.50 -4.86 -7.73
N CYS A 69 3.37 -5.55 -7.82
CA CYS A 69 2.87 -6.40 -6.74
C CYS A 69 3.69 -7.69 -6.64
N SER A 70 3.89 -8.19 -5.42
CA SER A 70 4.62 -9.42 -5.15
C SER A 70 3.75 -10.43 -4.41
N MET A 71 3.78 -11.67 -4.89
CA MET A 71 3.21 -12.83 -4.18
C MET A 71 4.15 -13.33 -3.08
N ILE A 72 5.43 -12.94 -3.14
CA ILE A 72 6.47 -13.32 -2.17
C ILE A 72 6.47 -12.29 -1.04
N ASN A 73 6.45 -12.80 0.19
CA ASN A 73 6.61 -12.02 1.41
C ASN A 73 8.03 -11.44 1.49
N CYS A 74 8.16 -10.22 2.01
CA CYS A 74 9.44 -9.64 2.41
C CYS A 74 9.90 -10.30 3.72
N THR A 75 10.35 -11.56 3.64
CA THR A 75 10.92 -12.30 4.77
C THR A 75 12.42 -12.42 4.64
N GLU A 76 13.15 -12.23 5.74
CA GLU A 76 14.55 -12.59 5.86
C GLU A 76 14.69 -13.56 7.02
N ASN A 77 15.38 -14.68 6.79
CA ASN A 77 15.51 -15.78 7.76
C ASN A 77 14.17 -16.27 8.33
N GLY A 78 13.11 -16.25 7.51
CA GLY A 78 11.76 -16.69 7.89
C GLY A 78 10.96 -15.66 8.70
N LEU A 79 11.51 -14.47 8.97
CA LEU A 79 10.83 -13.40 9.68
C LEU A 79 10.40 -12.29 8.72
N THR A 80 9.15 -11.84 8.87
CA THR A 80 8.60 -10.69 8.16
C THR A 80 9.33 -9.42 8.56
N ILE A 81 9.90 -8.71 7.60
CA ILE A 81 10.66 -7.47 7.86
C ILE A 81 9.74 -6.26 7.66
N ASN A 82 9.57 -5.46 8.72
CA ASN A 82 8.85 -4.19 8.69
C ASN A 82 9.68 -3.14 9.47
N PRO A 83 10.13 -2.03 8.86
CA PRO A 83 9.88 -1.60 7.48
C PRO A 83 10.56 -2.50 6.44
N GLY A 84 10.04 -2.45 5.21
CA GLY A 84 10.55 -3.20 4.08
C GLY A 84 12.06 -3.05 3.87
N LYS A 85 12.72 -4.10 3.37
CA LYS A 85 14.18 -4.14 3.18
C LYS A 85 14.56 -4.05 1.70
N CYS A 86 15.70 -3.42 1.43
CA CYS A 86 16.38 -3.43 0.13
C CYS A 86 17.63 -4.32 0.18
N ILE A 87 17.81 -5.12 -0.87
CA ILE A 87 18.99 -5.96 -1.08
C ILE A 87 19.66 -5.49 -2.37
N VAL A 88 20.95 -5.15 -2.27
CA VAL A 88 21.77 -4.79 -3.43
C VAL A 88 22.50 -6.04 -3.92
N SER A 89 22.37 -6.33 -5.22
CA SER A 89 23.08 -7.40 -5.90
C SER A 89 23.72 -6.83 -7.17
N GLY A 90 25.03 -6.62 -7.10
CA GLY A 90 25.79 -5.98 -8.17
C GLY A 90 25.26 -4.58 -8.46
N THR A 91 24.72 -4.37 -9.66
CA THR A 91 24.16 -3.08 -10.11
C THR A 91 22.66 -2.95 -9.84
N THR A 92 22.01 -3.97 -9.26
CA THR A 92 20.56 -3.97 -9.05
C THR A 92 20.23 -3.90 -7.56
N GLU A 93 19.36 -2.98 -7.17
CA GLU A 93 18.80 -2.88 -5.82
C GLU A 93 17.33 -3.34 -5.85
N SER A 94 16.99 -4.37 -5.08
CA SER A 94 15.62 -4.87 -4.98
C SER A 94 15.06 -4.65 -3.58
N CYS A 95 13.97 -3.90 -3.50
CA CYS A 95 13.28 -3.51 -2.29
C CYS A 95 11.90 -4.14 -2.22
N CYS A 96 11.54 -4.66 -1.05
CA CYS A 96 10.24 -5.25 -0.79
C CYS A 96 9.63 -4.56 0.43
N CYS A 97 8.35 -4.17 0.37
CA CYS A 97 7.65 -3.50 1.46
C CYS A 97 6.20 -3.97 1.59
N TYR A 98 5.63 -3.80 2.78
CA TYR A 98 4.22 -4.08 3.08
C TYR A 98 3.42 -2.78 3.19
N GLY A 99 2.14 -2.86 2.84
CA GLY A 99 1.19 -1.74 2.92
C GLY A 99 0.97 -1.03 1.60
N ASP A 100 -0.15 -0.31 1.51
CA ASP A 100 -0.55 0.37 0.29
C ASP A 100 0.49 1.39 -0.17
N SER A 101 0.84 1.33 -1.46
CA SER A 101 1.69 2.30 -2.15
C SER A 101 3.09 2.45 -1.55
N CYS A 102 3.56 1.51 -0.71
CA CYS A 102 4.84 1.60 -0.02
C CYS A 102 6.05 1.65 -0.97
N ASN A 103 5.88 1.22 -2.23
CA ASN A 103 6.91 1.22 -3.27
C ASN A 103 6.99 2.53 -4.07
N GLU A 104 6.41 3.64 -3.58
CA GLU A 104 6.40 4.94 -4.24
C GLU A 104 7.80 5.55 -4.43
N GLY A 105 8.61 5.52 -3.37
CA GLY A 105 9.77 6.41 -3.22
C GLY A 105 10.76 6.34 -4.38
N SER A 106 11.52 7.42 -4.60
CA SER A 106 12.71 7.42 -5.45
C SER A 106 13.81 6.54 -4.85
N ALA A 107 14.82 6.12 -5.62
CA ALA A 107 15.97 5.33 -5.11
C ALA A 107 16.62 5.96 -3.86
N ASN A 108 16.57 7.30 -3.75
CA ASN A 108 17.12 8.05 -2.61
C ASN A 108 16.15 8.26 -1.42
N ALA A 109 14.93 7.69 -1.43
CA ALA A 109 13.87 8.06 -0.48
C ALA A 109 13.48 6.98 0.54
N ILE A 110 14.05 5.77 0.45
CA ILE A 110 13.65 4.64 1.32
C ILE A 110 14.11 4.89 2.77
N ASN A 111 15.02 5.85 2.99
CA ASN A 111 15.46 6.32 4.30
C ASN A 111 14.65 7.50 4.87
N LYS A 112 13.50 7.88 4.27
CA LYS A 112 12.65 9.00 4.74
C LYS A 112 11.24 8.63 5.18
N PHE A 113 10.89 7.34 5.23
CA PHE A 113 9.53 6.91 5.60
C PHE A 113 9.21 7.09 7.11
N LEU A 114 10.18 7.49 7.94
CA LEU A 114 9.98 7.78 9.36
C LEU A 114 9.54 9.23 9.67
N MET A 115 9.46 10.15 8.70
CA MET A 115 9.18 11.57 8.98
C MET A 115 7.77 12.06 8.64
N ALA A 116 6.94 11.26 7.97
CA ALA A 116 5.60 11.70 7.55
C ALA A 116 4.48 11.40 8.57
N VAL A 117 4.69 10.49 9.52
CA VAL A 117 3.64 10.08 10.48
C VAL A 117 3.50 11.05 11.66
N VAL A 118 4.46 11.95 11.91
CA VAL A 118 4.43 12.86 13.08
C VAL A 118 3.67 14.17 12.81
N ILE A 119 3.44 14.57 11.55
CA ILE A 119 2.92 15.92 11.24
C ILE A 119 1.39 15.99 11.21
N LEU A 120 0.66 14.88 11.08
CA LEU A 120 -0.81 14.90 11.02
C LEU A 120 -1.52 14.59 12.35
N ALA A 121 -0.78 14.32 13.44
CA ALA A 121 -1.34 14.06 14.76
C ALA A 121 -1.48 15.31 15.66
N VAL A 122 -1.34 16.51 15.11
CA VAL A 122 -1.68 17.75 15.84
C VAL A 122 -2.77 18.52 15.10
N PRO A 123 -4.05 18.20 15.36
CA PRO A 123 -5.09 19.18 15.20
C PRO A 123 -5.61 19.57 16.60
N PHE A 124 -5.78 20.88 16.80
CA PHE A 124 -6.59 21.49 17.87
C PHE A 124 -6.00 21.62 19.28
N TYR A 125 -4.98 22.46 19.48
CA TYR A 125 -4.84 23.23 20.73
C TYR A 125 -4.13 24.56 20.47
N PHE A 126 -4.69 25.43 19.61
CA PHE A 126 -4.44 26.87 19.68
C PHE A 126 -5.62 27.59 19.02
N THR A 127 -6.65 27.85 19.80
CA THR A 127 -7.54 28.98 19.56
C THR A 127 -7.48 29.82 20.84
N ILE A 128 -7.18 31.10 20.61
CA ILE A 128 -7.11 32.29 21.48
C ILE A 128 -7.81 32.13 22.85
#